data_AF-F6HWB1-F1
#
_entry.id   AF-F6HWB1-F1
#
_cell.length_a   1.000
_cell.length_b   1.000
_cell.length_c   1.000
_cell.angle_alpha   90.00
_cell.angle_beta   90.00
_cell.angle_gamma   90.00
#
_symmetry.space_group_name_H-M   'P 1'
#
loop_
_entity.id
_entity.type
_entity.pdbx_description
1 polymer ?
#
loop_
_entity_poly.entity_id
_entity_poly.type
_entity_poly.pdbx_seq_one_letter_code
_entity_poly.pdbx_strand_id
1 'polypeptide(L)' 'MRREVNWCSKCKRKLGLIGFRYRCGNMFCSNHRYSDRHECRFDYKAAGRAMIAKENPVVKPARILKV' A
#
# COMPACT_ATOMS: atom_id res chain seq x y z
N MET A 1 -13.70 -20.81 22.94
CA MET A 1 -13.12 -19.64 22.24
C MET A 1 -12.69 -20.07 20.85
N ARG A 2 -13.36 -19.60 19.78
CA ARG A 2 -13.01 -19.97 18.40
C ARG A 2 -11.75 -19.18 18.01
N ARG A 3 -10.61 -19.84 17.80
CA ARG A 3 -9.40 -19.18 17.30
C ARG A 3 -9.66 -18.75 15.86
N GLU A 4 -9.66 -17.45 15.61
CA GLU A 4 -9.67 -16.92 14.25
C GLU A 4 -8.38 -17.38 13.56
N VAL A 5 -8.54 -18.15 12.48
CA VAL A 5 -7.41 -18.65 11.69
C VAL A 5 -7.28 -17.76 10.48
N ASN A 6 -6.13 -17.11 10.36
CA ASN A 6 -5.80 -16.32 9.19
C ASN A 6 -5.40 -17.24 8.03
N TRP A 7 -5.75 -16.88 6.80
CA TRP A 7 -5.45 -17.66 5.60
C TRP A 7 -4.90 -16.76 4.51
N CYS A 8 -3.99 -17.30 3.70
CA CYS A 8 -3.49 -16.61 2.53
C CYS A 8 -4.60 -16.49 1.49
N SER A 9 -4.92 -15.26 1.06
CA SER A 9 -5.98 -15.03 0.08
C SER A 9 -5.69 -15.70 -1.27
N LYS A 10 -4.41 -15.91 -1.63
CA LYS A 10 -3.99 -16.56 -2.89
C LYS A 10 -3.91 -18.08 -2.82
N CYS A 11 -3.17 -18.65 -1.87
CA CYS A 11 -2.91 -20.11 -1.83
C CYS A 11 -3.63 -20.86 -0.71
N LYS A 12 -4.48 -20.18 0.08
CA LYS A 12 -5.23 -20.77 1.21
C LYS A 12 -4.36 -21.53 2.22
N ARG A 13 -3.07 -21.18 2.30
CA ARG A 13 -2.20 -21.64 3.39
C ARG A 13 -2.58 -20.92 4.69
N LYS A 14 -2.65 -21.65 5.80
CA LYS A 14 -2.85 -21.09 7.14
C LYS A 14 -1.74 -20.09 7.47
N LEU A 15 -2.12 -18.85 7.72
CA LEU A 15 -1.29 -17.82 8.29
C LEU A 15 -1.41 -17.94 9.81
N GLY A 16 -0.29 -17.79 10.52
CA GLY A 16 -0.26 -17.95 11.97
C GLY A 16 -1.06 -16.87 12.71
N LEU A 17 -0.73 -16.68 13.98
CA LEU A 17 -1.33 -15.64 14.83
C LEU A 17 -1.02 -14.21 14.35
N ILE A 18 0.04 -14.03 13.56
CA ILE A 18 0.47 -12.74 13.02
C ILE A 18 -0.24 -12.50 11.68
N GLY A 19 -1.19 -11.58 11.67
CA GLY A 19 -1.96 -11.22 10.47
C GLY A 19 -1.83 -9.73 10.16
N PHE A 20 -0.99 -9.38 9.19
CA PHE A 20 -0.96 -8.04 8.62
C PHE A 20 -1.79 -7.99 7.35
N ARG A 21 -2.72 -7.04 7.27
CA ARG A 21 -3.42 -6.74 6.01
C ARG A 21 -2.53 -5.86 5.14
N TYR A 22 -2.38 -6.23 3.88
CA TYR A 22 -1.66 -5.42 2.89
C TYR A 22 -2.53 -4.26 2.40
N ARG A 23 -1.98 -3.36 1.59
CA ARG A 23 -2.69 -2.18 1.07
C ARG A 23 -3.95 -2.53 0.27
N CYS A 24 -4.00 -3.73 -0.31
CA CYS A 24 -5.18 -4.26 -1.00
C CYS A 24 -6.23 -4.91 -0.06
N GLY A 25 -6.04 -4.83 1.27
CA GLY A 25 -6.97 -5.36 2.28
C GLY A 25 -6.87 -6.86 2.54
N ASN A 26 -6.14 -7.60 1.70
CA ASN A 26 -5.96 -9.05 1.80
C ASN A 26 -4.78 -9.44 2.70
N MET A 27 -4.73 -10.72 3.09
CA MET A 27 -3.67 -11.31 3.89
C MET A 27 -2.93 -12.39 3.09
N PHE A 28 -1.60 -12.42 3.15
CA PHE A 28 -0.78 -13.30 2.32
C PHE A 28 0.36 -13.95 3.11
N CYS A 29 0.81 -15.12 2.64
CA CYS A 29 2.02 -15.76 3.17
C CYS A 29 3.28 -15.09 2.61
N SER A 30 4.46 -15.43 3.16
CA SER A 30 5.74 -14.84 2.75
C SER A 30 6.02 -14.91 1.24
N ASN A 31 5.50 -15.92 0.54
CA ASN A 31 5.68 -16.05 -0.91
C ASN A 31 4.70 -15.19 -1.73
N HIS A 32 3.57 -14.80 -1.16
CA HIS A 32 2.52 -14.04 -1.85
C HIS A 32 2.38 -12.60 -1.33
N ARG A 33 3.26 -12.17 -0.42
CA ARG A 33 3.25 -10.83 0.18
C ARG A 33 3.46 -9.69 -0.82
N TYR A 34 4.22 -9.96 -1.87
CA TYR A 34 4.60 -8.93 -2.84
C TYR A 34 3.49 -8.73 -3.87
N SER A 35 3.31 -7.49 -4.32
CA SER A 35 2.21 -7.08 -5.19
C SER A 35 2.23 -7.74 -6.57
N ASP A 36 3.39 -8.17 -7.05
CA ASP A 36 3.58 -8.95 -8.28
C ASP A 36 3.15 -10.42 -8.11
N ARG A 37 3.16 -10.92 -6.87
CA ARG A 37 2.85 -12.31 -6.55
C ARG A 37 1.36 -12.53 -6.31
N HIS A 38 0.50 -11.53 -6.47
CA HIS A 38 -0.95 -11.66 -6.41
C HIS A 38 -1.61 -10.59 -7.29
N GLU A 39 -2.91 -10.74 -7.57
CA GLU A 39 -3.69 -9.72 -8.28
C GLU A 39 -3.99 -8.53 -7.37
N CYS A 40 -2.95 -7.73 -7.08
CA CYS A 40 -3.04 -6.58 -6.19
C CYS A 40 -3.89 -5.48 -6.83
N ARG A 41 -5.12 -5.30 -6.36
CA ARG A 41 -6.06 -4.27 -6.84
C ARG A 41 -5.77 -2.86 -6.29
N PHE A 42 -4.65 -2.67 -5.60
CA PHE A 42 -4.29 -1.37 -5.02
C PHE A 42 -3.55 -0.50 -6.05
N ASP A 43 -4.04 0.70 -6.31
CA ASP A 43 -3.41 1.64 -7.26
C ASP A 43 -2.23 2.39 -6.62
N TYR A 44 -1.05 1.77 -6.71
CA TYR A 44 0.21 2.37 -6.25
C TYR A 44 0.58 3.65 -7.01
N LYS A 45 0.16 3.80 -8.28
CA LYS A 45 0.49 4.97 -9.09
C LYS A 45 -0.30 6.20 -8.63
N ALA A 46 -1.61 6.04 -8.42
CA ALA A 46 -2.43 7.10 -7.86
C ALA A 46 -1.97 7.50 -6.46
N ALA A 47 -1.71 6.51 -5.59
CA ALA A 47 -1.20 6.76 -4.24
C ALA A 47 0.14 7.50 -4.26
N GLY A 48 1.09 7.09 -5.12
CA GLY A 48 2.38 7.76 -5.27
C GLY A 48 2.24 9.21 -5.75
N ARG A 49 1.41 9.47 -6.75
CA ARG A 49 1.14 10.84 -7.24
C ARG A 49 0.55 11.73 -6.14
N ALA A 50 -0.39 11.22 -5.35
CA ALA A 50 -0.98 11.97 -4.25
C ALA A 50 0.04 12.33 -3.16
N MET A 51 0.96 11.40 -2.84
CA MET A 51 2.04 11.67 -1.89
C MET A 51 3.01 12.73 -2.41
N ILE A 52 3.48 12.60 -3.65
CA ILE A 52 4.37 13.58 -4.29
C ILE A 52 3.71 14.97 -4.34
N ALA A 53 2.44 15.05 -4.72
CA ALA A 53 1.71 16.31 -4.77
C ALA A 53 1.57 16.97 -3.39
N LYS A 54 1.44 16.17 -2.33
CA LYS A 54 1.41 16.67 -0.95
C LYS A 54 2.78 17.17 -0.48
N GLU A 55 3.84 16.49 -0.88
CA GLU A 55 5.20 16.75 -0.38
C GLU A 55 5.96 17.81 -1.20
N ASN A 56 5.58 18.06 -2.45
CA ASN A 56 6.25 19.06 -3.27
C ASN A 56 5.80 20.48 -2.85
N PRO A 57 6.70 21.31 -2.28
CA PRO A 57 6.35 22.68 -1.95
C PRO A 57 6.05 23.45 -3.24
N VAL A 58 4.97 24.25 -3.23
CA VAL A 58 4.64 25.11 -4.36
C VAL A 58 5.68 26.23 -4.43
N VAL A 59 6.67 26.07 -5.31
CA VAL A 59 7.68 27.10 -5.59
C VAL A 59 7.00 28.27 -6.29
N LYS A 60 6.64 29.31 -5.52
CA LYS A 60 6.18 30.59 -6.06
C LYS A 60 7.40 31.50 -6.21
N PRO A 61 7.74 31.99 -7.42
CA PRO A 61 8.79 32.98 -7.54
C PRO A 61 8.35 34.26 -6.84
N ALA A 62 9.22 34.83 -5.99
CA ALA A 62 9.00 36.16 -5.45
C ALA A 62 8.94 37.15 -6.61
N ARG A 63 7.85 37.90 -6.73
CA ARG A 63 7.70 38.91 -7.78
C ARG A 63 8.69 40.04 -7.49
N ILE A 64 9.80 40.07 -8.21
CA ILE A 64 10.79 41.15 -8.12
C ILE A 64 10.11 42.40 -8.70
N LEU A 65 9.81 43.39 -7.87
CA LEU A 65 9.37 44.69 -8.33
C LEU A 65 10.61 45.43 -8.85
N LYS A 66 10.66 45.68 -10.17
CA LYS A 66 11.67 46.57 -10.74
C LYS A 66 11.35 48.02 -10.34
N VAL A 67 12.37 48.70 -9.80
CA VAL A 67 12.40 50.16 -9.60
C VAL A 67 12.55 50.88 -10.94
#